data_AF-A0A936FGJ3-F1
#
_entry.id   AF-A0A936FGJ3-F1
#
_cell.length_a   1.000
_cell.length_b   1.000
_cell.length_c   1.000
_cell.angle_alpha   90.00
_cell.angle_beta   90.00
_cell.angle_gamma   90.00
#
_symmetry.space_group_name_H-M   'P 1'
#
loop_
_entity.id
_entity.type
_entity.pdbx_description
1 polymer ?
#
loop_
_entity_poly.entity_id
_entity_poly.type
_entity_poly.pdbx_seq_one_letter_code
_entity_poly.pdbx_strand_id
1 'polypeptide(L)'
;MRRTTTESTLTPEQFNAALADLGWKQTDFARKTGLSLSAVNRWATGLAPAPLWATAYLGAMLDLAALHRKYLAPPPSSSRPLSAAEEAPEAPPARLAHHLENGDEHENDANEP
;
A
#
# COMPACT_ATOMS: atom_id res chain seq x y z
N MET A 1 -14.62 10.95 -45.33
CA MET A 1 -13.71 9.87 -44.89
C MET A 1 -14.37 9.12 -43.72
N ARG A 2 -14.71 7.83 -43.88
CA ARG A 2 -15.20 6.99 -42.77
C ARG A 2 -13.98 6.51 -41.99
N ARG A 3 -13.78 6.99 -40.76
CA ARG A 3 -12.77 6.38 -39.87
C ARG A 3 -13.25 4.96 -39.57
N THR A 4 -12.45 3.96 -39.91
CA THR A 4 -12.69 2.57 -39.54
C THR A 4 -12.67 2.48 -38.02
N THR A 5 -13.83 2.21 -37.42
CA THR A 5 -14.09 2.19 -35.97
C THR A 5 -13.14 1.28 -35.18
N THR A 6 -12.43 0.37 -35.85
CA THR A 6 -11.52 -0.62 -35.24
C THR A 6 -10.25 0.00 -34.63
N GLU A 7 -9.76 1.13 -35.12
CA GLU A 7 -8.43 1.66 -34.73
C GLU A 7 -8.44 2.43 -33.39
N SER A 8 -9.59 2.59 -32.74
CA SER A 8 -9.69 3.37 -31.50
C SER A 8 -10.72 2.81 -30.50
N THR A 9 -11.19 1.58 -30.71
CA THR A 9 -12.03 0.88 -29.74
C THR A 9 -11.13 0.08 -28.79
N LEU A 10 -11.25 0.37 -27.50
CA LEU A 10 -10.57 -0.33 -26.43
C LEU A 10 -11.06 -1.79 -26.32
N THR A 11 -10.12 -2.74 -26.21
CA THR A 11 -10.42 -4.17 -26.04
C THR A 11 -11.01 -4.47 -24.65
N PRO A 12 -11.71 -5.60 -24.47
CA PRO A 12 -12.24 -6.00 -23.16
C PRO A 12 -11.16 -6.07 -22.08
N GLU A 13 -9.98 -6.60 -22.42
CA GLU A 13 -8.84 -6.74 -21.52
C GLU A 13 -8.33 -5.37 -21.08
N GLN A 14 -8.14 -4.46 -22.04
CA GLN A 14 -7.75 -3.08 -21.76
C GLN A 14 -8.82 -2.36 -20.94
N PHE A 15 -10.11 -2.66 -21.14
CA PHE A 15 -11.21 -2.03 -20.42
C PHE A 15 -11.16 -2.40 -18.94
N ASN A 16 -11.04 -3.70 -18.66
CA ASN A 16 -10.93 -4.19 -17.31
C ASN A 16 -9.63 -3.73 -16.62
N ALA A 17 -8.52 -3.67 -17.36
CA ALA A 17 -7.25 -3.14 -16.84
C ALA A 17 -7.37 -1.66 -16.45
N ALA A 18 -7.94 -0.82 -17.32
CA ALA A 18 -8.15 0.60 -17.03
C ALA A 18 -9.05 0.82 -15.80
N LEU A 19 -10.10 0.01 -15.64
CA LEU A 19 -10.93 0.06 -14.43
C LEU A 19 -10.13 -0.35 -13.18
N ALA A 20 -9.32 -1.40 -13.26
CA ALA A 20 -8.48 -1.83 -12.14
C ALA A 20 -7.46 -0.76 -11.72
N ASP A 21 -6.80 -0.10 -12.68
CA ASP A 21 -5.83 0.97 -12.43
C ASP A 21 -6.46 2.21 -11.77
N LEU A 22 -7.74 2.44 -12.04
CA LEU A 22 -8.54 3.49 -11.40
C LEU A 22 -9.13 3.05 -10.05
N GLY A 23 -9.02 1.76 -9.70
CA GLY A 23 -9.67 1.17 -8.53
C GLY A 23 -11.20 1.12 -8.65
N TRP A 24 -11.71 1.07 -9.88
CA TRP A 24 -13.14 1.10 -10.17
C TRP A 24 -13.70 -0.28 -10.50
N LYS A 25 -14.94 -0.54 -10.09
CA LYS A 25 -15.75 -1.66 -10.59
C LYS A 25 -16.53 -1.22 -11.83
N GLN A 26 -17.04 -2.19 -12.60
CA GLN A 26 -17.96 -1.91 -13.73
C GLN A 26 -19.19 -1.10 -13.28
N THR A 27 -19.69 -1.34 -12.07
CA THR A 27 -20.79 -0.57 -11.46
C THR A 27 -20.43 0.90 -11.22
N ASP A 28 -19.17 1.19 -10.85
CA ASP A 28 -18.73 2.57 -10.63
C ASP A 28 -18.63 3.32 -11.94
N PHE A 29 -18.10 2.66 -12.97
CA PHE A 29 -18.07 3.22 -14.32
C PHE A 29 -19.48 3.49 -14.85
N ALA A 30 -20.41 2.52 -14.71
CA ALA A 30 -21.81 2.68 -15.09
C ALA A 30 -22.46 3.89 -14.39
N ARG A 31 -22.27 4.03 -13.07
CA ARG A 31 -22.79 5.16 -12.29
C ARG A 31 -22.20 6.50 -12.72
N LYS A 32 -20.88 6.56 -12.95
CA LYS A 32 -20.18 7.80 -13.34
C LYS A 32 -20.55 8.28 -14.75
N THR A 33 -20.85 7.35 -15.65
CA THR A 33 -21.16 7.65 -17.06
C THR A 33 -22.65 7.67 -17.38
N GLY A 34 -23.51 7.31 -16.42
CA GLY A 34 -24.96 7.22 -16.62
C GLY A 34 -25.38 6.04 -17.51
N LEU A 35 -24.51 5.05 -17.69
CA LEU A 35 -24.80 3.85 -18.49
C LEU A 35 -25.45 2.74 -17.65
N SER A 36 -26.12 1.81 -18.33
CA SER A 36 -26.57 0.58 -17.69
C SER A 36 -25.40 -0.37 -17.44
N LEU A 37 -25.45 -1.11 -16.33
CA LEU A 37 -24.44 -2.13 -16.03
C LEU A 37 -24.34 -3.19 -17.13
N SER A 38 -25.47 -3.58 -17.74
CA SER A 38 -25.48 -4.55 -18.83
C SER A 38 -24.73 -4.05 -20.06
N ALA A 39 -24.81 -2.76 -20.39
CA ALA A 39 -24.02 -2.19 -21.50
C ALA A 39 -22.52 -2.27 -21.20
N VAL A 40 -22.12 -1.91 -19.98
CA VAL A 40 -20.72 -1.96 -19.54
C VAL A 40 -20.20 -3.41 -19.51
N ASN A 41 -21.00 -4.35 -19.02
CA ASN A 41 -20.63 -5.77 -18.99
C ASN A 41 -20.38 -6.33 -20.39
N ARG A 42 -21.23 -5.97 -21.38
CA ARG A 42 -21.03 -6.39 -22.77
C ARG A 42 -19.70 -5.92 -23.35
N TRP A 43 -19.19 -4.76 -22.94
CA TRP A 43 -17.87 -4.29 -23.34
C TRP A 43 -16.76 -5.05 -22.63
N ALA A 44 -16.90 -5.23 -21.32
CA ALA A 44 -15.93 -5.95 -20.50
C ALA A 44 -15.78 -7.44 -20.85
N THR A 45 -16.78 -8.04 -21.51
CA THR A 45 -16.79 -9.44 -21.96
C THR A 45 -16.54 -9.60 -23.47
N GLY A 46 -16.39 -8.49 -24.21
CA GLY A 46 -16.19 -8.53 -25.67
C GLY A 46 -17.44 -8.86 -26.49
N LEU A 47 -18.62 -8.98 -25.84
CA LEU A 47 -19.90 -9.16 -26.53
C LEU A 47 -20.32 -7.95 -27.36
N ALA A 48 -19.76 -6.78 -27.07
CA ALA A 48 -19.88 -5.59 -27.91
C ALA A 48 -18.62 -4.72 -27.81
N PRO A 49 -18.20 -4.05 -28.88
CA PRO A 49 -17.13 -3.07 -28.82
C PRO A 49 -17.52 -1.88 -27.94
N ALA A 50 -16.58 -1.39 -27.15
CA ALA A 50 -16.74 -0.13 -26.44
C ALA A 50 -16.80 1.05 -27.45
N PRO A 51 -17.68 2.04 -27.25
CA PRO A 51 -17.68 3.26 -28.05
C PRO A 51 -16.37 4.02 -27.93
N LEU A 52 -16.02 4.78 -28.98
CA LEU A 52 -14.80 5.60 -29.01
C LEU A 52 -14.72 6.59 -27.85
N TRP A 53 -15.85 7.21 -27.47
CA TRP A 53 -15.88 8.16 -26.37
C TRP A 53 -15.53 7.50 -25.03
N ALA A 54 -15.87 6.22 -24.83
CA ALA A 54 -15.58 5.50 -23.58
C ALA A 54 -14.07 5.26 -23.44
N THR A 55 -13.40 5.01 -24.58
CA THR A 55 -11.94 4.90 -24.66
C THR A 55 -11.29 6.23 -24.30
N ALA A 56 -11.72 7.33 -24.91
CA ALA A 56 -11.20 8.66 -24.61
C ALA A 56 -11.45 9.08 -23.15
N TYR A 57 -12.63 8.77 -22.61
CA TYR A 57 -12.99 9.06 -21.23
C TYR A 57 -12.10 8.30 -20.23
N LEU A 58 -11.88 7.00 -20.44
CA LEU A 58 -10.99 6.22 -19.58
C LEU A 58 -9.55 6.73 -19.66
N GLY A 59 -9.06 7.08 -20.86
CA GLY A 59 -7.75 7.70 -21.04
C GLY A 59 -7.60 8.97 -20.19
N ALA A 60 -8.56 9.89 -20.28
CA ALA A 60 -8.54 11.12 -19.49
C ALA A 60 -8.57 10.87 -17.97
N MET A 61 -9.33 9.87 -17.53
CA MET A 61 -9.38 9.50 -16.11
C MET A 61 -8.06 8.90 -15.62
N LEU A 62 -7.39 8.09 -16.44
CA LEU A 62 -6.07 7.56 -16.14
C LEU A 62 -5.02 8.66 -16.04
N ASP A 63 -5.04 9.62 -16.97
CA ASP A 63 -4.16 10.79 -16.94
C ASP A 63 -4.38 11.62 -15.67
N LEU A 64 -5.65 11.83 -15.29
CA LEU A 64 -5.98 12.54 -14.05
C LEU A 64 -5.51 11.78 -12.81
N ALA A 65 -5.65 10.45 -12.79
CA ALA A 65 -5.16 9.62 -11.69
C ALA A 65 -3.63 9.65 -11.61
N ALA A 66 -2.93 9.63 -12.74
CA ALA A 66 -1.48 9.79 -12.79
C ALA A 66 -1.04 11.17 -12.27
N LEU A 67 -1.75 12.22 -12.66
CA LEU A 67 -1.50 13.59 -12.20
C LEU A 67 -1.70 13.72 -10.69
N HIS A 68 -2.81 13.17 -10.18
CA HIS A 68 -3.10 13.15 -8.75
C HIS A 68 -2.00 12.41 -7.96
N ARG A 69 -1.56 11.23 -8.44
CA ARG A 69 -0.46 10.50 -7.81
C ARG A 69 0.85 11.29 -7.82
N LYS A 70 1.14 12.00 -8.91
CA LYS A 70 2.39 12.77 -9.07
C LYS A 70 2.47 13.98 -8.13
N TYR A 71 1.35 14.68 -7.93
CA TYR A 71 1.36 15.99 -7.27
C TYR A 71 0.64 16.05 -5.93
N LEU A 72 -0.27 15.13 -5.63
CA LEU A 72 -1.16 15.19 -4.47
C LEU A 72 -1.07 13.97 -3.54
N ALA A 73 -0.40 12.89 -3.93
CA ALA A 73 -0.21 11.76 -3.03
C ALA A 73 0.79 12.12 -1.90
N PRO A 74 0.42 11.95 -0.62
CA PRO A 74 1.36 12.09 0.48
C PRO A 74 2.55 11.14 0.27
N PRO A 75 3.79 11.53 0.61
CA PRO A 75 4.88 10.56 0.63
C PRO A 75 4.45 9.39 1.50
N PRO A 76 4.66 8.12 1.07
CA PRO A 76 4.30 6.98 1.88
C PRO A 76 4.97 7.19 3.23
N SER A 77 4.18 7.28 4.29
CA SER A 77 4.71 7.42 5.64
C SER A 77 5.59 6.21 5.85
N SER A 78 6.90 6.41 5.72
CA SER A 78 7.88 5.54 6.33
C SER A 78 7.52 5.58 7.80
N SER A 79 6.78 4.58 8.26
CA SER A 79 6.67 4.24 9.66
C SER A 79 8.10 4.02 10.12
N ARG A 80 8.77 5.09 10.53
CA ARG A 80 10.03 5.03 11.22
C ARG A 80 9.67 4.43 12.57
N PRO A 81 10.14 3.23 12.92
CA PRO A 81 10.04 2.79 14.31
C PRO A 81 10.99 3.67 15.13
N LEU A 82 10.54 4.89 15.48
CA LEU A 82 11.13 5.77 16.48
C LEU A 82 10.66 5.33 17.88
N SER A 83 10.75 4.03 18.16
CA SER A 83 10.36 3.44 19.46
C SER A 83 11.28 2.27 19.84
N ALA A 84 12.56 2.33 19.47
CA ALA A 84 13.53 1.32 19.88
C ALA A 84 14.90 1.89 20.32
N ALA A 85 15.08 3.22 20.36
CA ALA A 85 16.40 3.80 20.62
C ALA A 85 16.46 4.83 21.76
N GLU A 86 15.36 5.10 22.48
CA GLU A 86 15.34 6.22 23.43
C GLU A 86 14.56 5.91 24.71
N GLU A 87 14.96 4.84 25.41
CA GLU A 87 14.75 4.75 26.86
C GLU A 87 15.82 3.86 27.50
N ALA A 88 17.03 4.42 27.59
CA ALA A 88 18.02 4.03 28.58
C ALA A 88 18.54 5.32 29.24
N PRO A 89 17.99 5.71 30.41
CA PRO A 89 18.68 6.63 31.28
C PRO A 89 19.64 5.83 32.18
N GLU A 90 20.90 5.87 31.78
CA GLU A 90 22.06 5.76 32.64
C GLU A 90 21.87 6.57 33.93
N ALA A 91 22.01 5.93 35.10
CA ALA A 91 22.02 6.59 36.40
C ALA A 91 23.47 6.96 36.78
N PRO A 92 23.81 8.25 36.99
CA PRO A 92 25.13 8.66 37.48
C PRO A 92 25.25 8.60 39.03
N PRO A 93 26.48 8.68 39.58
CA PRO A 93 26.94 7.84 40.67
C PRO A 93 26.80 8.45 42.07
N ALA A 94 26.36 7.66 43.05
CA ALA A 94 26.47 7.97 44.47
C ALA A 94 27.61 7.17 45.10
N ARG A 95 28.61 7.89 45.60
CA ARG A 95 29.78 7.37 46.30
C ARG A 95 29.42 6.82 47.69
N LEU A 96 30.15 5.75 48.06
CA LEU A 96 30.54 5.33 49.41
C LEU A 96 29.43 4.99 50.43
N ALA A 97 29.17 3.69 50.61
CA ALA A 97 28.70 3.13 51.87
C ALA A 97 29.25 1.70 52.06
N HIS A 98 30.30 1.61 52.89
CA HIS A 98 30.62 0.56 53.85
C HIS A 98 30.41 -0.93 53.48
N HIS A 99 31.54 -1.59 53.21
CA HIS A 99 32.03 -2.83 53.86
C HIS A 99 30.99 -3.78 54.48
N LEU A 100 30.71 -4.88 53.78
CA LEU A 100 30.21 -6.18 54.29
C LEU A 100 30.90 -7.24 53.41
N GLU A 101 32.06 -7.76 53.81
CA GLU A 101 32.18 -8.95 54.68
C GLU A 101 31.40 -10.13 54.07
N ASN A 102 32.09 -10.91 53.25
CA ASN A 102 31.75 -12.30 53.00
C ASN A 102 33.04 -13.08 53.13
N GLY A 103 33.11 -13.85 54.22
CA GLY A 103 34.25 -14.63 54.65
C GLY A 103 34.61 -15.72 53.66
N ASP A 104 35.93 -15.84 53.51
CA ASP A 104 36.73 -17.04 53.60
C ASP A 104 36.07 -18.43 53.42
N GLU A 105 36.64 -19.10 52.42
CA GLU A 105 37.28 -20.42 52.57
C GLU A 105 36.38 -21.66 52.56
N HIS A 106 36.20 -22.13 51.32
CA HIS A 106 36.47 -23.51 50.90
C HIS A 106 36.67 -24.53 52.03
N GLU A 107 35.56 -25.21 52.34
CA GLU A 107 35.49 -26.51 52.97
C GLU A 107 36.26 -27.54 52.12
N ASN A 108 37.35 -28.09 52.67
CA ASN A 108 37.82 -29.42 52.26
C ASN A 108 38.61 -30.12 53.38
N ASP A 109 38.02 -31.22 53.84
CA ASP A 109 38.62 -32.49 54.24
C ASP A 109 39.38 -32.66 55.58
N ALA A 110 39.03 -33.79 56.21
CA ALA A 110 39.75 -34.56 57.23
C ALA A 110 39.74 -34.07 58.70
N ASN A 111 38.97 -34.74 59.58
CA ASN A 111 39.45 -35.95 60.29
C ASN A 111 38.50 -36.35 61.46
N GLU A 112 38.02 -37.59 61.42
CA GLU A 112 37.39 -38.39 62.50
C GLU A 112 38.39 -38.71 63.64
N PRO A 113 38.06 -39.41 64.76
CA PRO A 113 36.88 -40.24 65.06
C PRO A 113 36.03 -39.83 66.28
#